data_AF-A0A7X9I2W0-F1
#
_entry.id   AF-A0A7X9I2W0-F1
#
_cell.length_a   1.000
_cell.length_b   1.000
_cell.length_c   1.000
_cell.angle_alpha   90.00
_cell.angle_beta   90.00
_cell.angle_gamma   90.00
#
_symmetry.space_group_name_H-M   'P 1'
#
loop_
_entity.id
_entity.type
_entity.pdbx_description
1 polymer ?
#
loop_
_entity_poly.entity_id
_entity_poly.type
_entity_poly.pdbx_seq_one_letter_code
_entity_poly.pdbx_strand_id
1 'polypeptide(L)'
;YIAPAAKRVARNAKSPEITIIGYCMGGTMSTMYAALFDKPVLKNLVYLAAPIDFTNAGIYDVWLRAQGYDPDRIADAMELIPKGFIDWGTRMLNPMANYVGTYTRLWKAIEEDKSVYFWKVLNKWAKDNINFPGAAYRDWIRDFYQGNKLVKNQIVLRGKRVQLQRIKANLLALVGQRDHIALPHQTEAALTYLGGHDKTYLEYPVGHGGLVFGEIARDQVFPEVASWLAERSEPWEE
;
A
#
# COMPACT_ATOMS: atom_id res chain seq x y z
N TYR A 1 -6.41 7.30 11.92
CA TYR A 1 -7.42 8.10 11.18
C TYR A 1 -8.46 7.25 10.45
N ILE A 2 -8.15 6.01 10.02
CA ILE A 2 -9.07 5.16 9.24
C ILE A 2 -10.43 4.97 9.94
N ALA A 3 -10.45 4.59 11.23
CA ALA A 3 -11.71 4.34 11.92
C ALA A 3 -12.67 5.55 11.99
N PRO A 4 -12.22 6.78 12.34
CA PRO A 4 -13.06 7.98 12.18
C PRO A 4 -13.54 8.23 10.75
N ALA A 5 -12.68 8.04 9.75
CA ALA A 5 -13.02 8.22 8.34
C ALA A 5 -14.10 7.22 7.89
N ALA A 6 -13.92 5.94 8.19
CA ALA A 6 -14.87 4.87 7.93
C ALA A 6 -16.25 5.17 8.52
N LYS A 7 -16.32 5.60 9.79
CA LYS A 7 -17.58 6.00 10.42
C LYS A 7 -18.25 7.18 9.73
N ARG A 8 -17.47 8.16 9.27
CA ARG A 8 -18.00 9.34 8.56
C ARG A 8 -18.51 8.97 7.16
N VAL A 9 -17.79 8.12 6.45
CA VAL A 9 -18.22 7.59 5.13
C VAL A 9 -19.53 6.83 5.28
N ALA A 10 -19.59 5.85 6.18
CA ALA A 10 -20.80 5.07 6.45
C ALA A 10 -22.01 5.95 6.79
N ARG A 11 -21.82 6.95 7.67
CA ARG A 11 -22.88 7.89 8.03
C ARG A 11 -23.35 8.74 6.84
N ASN A 12 -22.42 9.27 6.06
CA ASN A 12 -22.75 10.11 4.91
C ASN A 12 -23.44 9.31 3.80
N ALA A 13 -22.99 8.08 3.57
CA ALA A 13 -23.57 7.14 2.61
C ALA A 13 -24.86 6.46 3.13
N LYS A 14 -25.26 6.72 4.38
CA LYS A 14 -26.37 6.03 5.07
C LYS A 14 -26.28 4.50 4.99
N SER A 15 -25.06 3.96 4.91
CA SER A 15 -24.82 2.53 4.75
C SER A 15 -24.14 1.95 6.01
N PRO A 16 -24.59 0.79 6.51
CA PRO A 16 -23.91 0.09 7.60
C PRO A 16 -22.60 -0.58 7.14
N GLU A 17 -22.41 -0.70 5.83
CA GLU A 17 -21.28 -1.37 5.18
C GLU A 17 -20.38 -0.38 4.45
N ILE A 18 -19.10 -0.70 4.34
CA ILE A 18 -18.13 0.08 3.57
C ILE A 18 -17.21 -0.81 2.76
N THR A 19 -16.69 -0.22 1.69
CA THR A 19 -15.54 -0.71 0.93
C THR A 19 -14.32 0.14 1.28
N ILE A 20 -13.16 -0.48 1.48
CA ILE A 20 -11.89 0.23 1.61
C ILE A 20 -10.95 -0.21 0.47
N ILE A 21 -10.40 0.78 -0.24
CA ILE A 21 -9.31 0.59 -1.19
C ILE A 21 -8.02 1.06 -0.52
N GLY A 22 -7.05 0.16 -0.36
CA GLY A 22 -5.78 0.43 0.27
C GLY A 22 -4.62 0.25 -0.70
N TYR A 23 -3.86 1.32 -0.93
CA TYR A 23 -2.66 1.32 -1.76
C TYR A 23 -1.40 1.23 -0.90
N CYS A 24 -0.49 0.31 -1.23
CA CYS A 24 0.79 0.13 -0.52
C CYS A 24 0.58 -0.03 1.00
N MET A 25 1.33 0.71 1.81
CA MET A 25 1.18 0.79 3.27
C MET A 25 -0.28 1.08 3.70
N GLY A 26 -1.05 1.82 2.90
CA GLY A 26 -2.47 2.07 3.16
C GLY A 26 -3.31 0.79 3.18
N GLY A 27 -2.96 -0.22 2.38
CA GLY A 27 -3.61 -1.52 2.43
C GLY A 27 -3.27 -2.28 3.71
N THR A 28 -2.00 -2.32 4.12
CA THR A 28 -1.58 -2.91 5.40
C THR A 28 -2.31 -2.26 6.59
N MET A 29 -2.42 -0.93 6.60
CA MET A 29 -3.15 -0.19 7.62
C MET A 29 -4.65 -0.49 7.59
N SER A 30 -5.22 -0.69 6.39
CA SER A 30 -6.62 -1.09 6.20
C SER A 30 -6.87 -2.52 6.69
N THR A 31 -5.91 -3.43 6.53
CA THR A 31 -5.94 -4.79 7.12
C THR A 31 -6.02 -4.71 8.64
N MET A 32 -5.17 -3.89 9.26
CA MET A 32 -5.19 -3.71 10.72
C MET A 32 -6.50 -3.09 11.18
N TYR A 33 -7.07 -2.14 10.43
CA TYR A 33 -8.40 -1.62 10.70
C TYR A 33 -9.47 -2.73 10.64
N ALA A 34 -9.48 -3.52 9.56
CA ALA A 34 -10.43 -4.60 9.34
C ALA A 34 -10.43 -5.65 10.45
N ALA A 35 -9.26 -5.95 11.03
CA ALA A 35 -9.14 -6.90 12.13
C ALA A 35 -9.63 -6.36 13.49
N LEU A 36 -9.68 -5.04 13.66
CA LEU A 36 -9.90 -4.37 14.95
C LEU A 36 -11.31 -3.81 15.14
N PHE A 37 -12.02 -3.53 14.06
CA PHE A 37 -13.31 -2.83 14.09
C PHE A 37 -14.39 -3.63 13.37
N ASP A 38 -15.46 -3.97 14.08
CA ASP A 38 -16.61 -4.67 13.51
C ASP A 38 -17.64 -3.71 12.89
N LYS A 39 -17.54 -2.39 13.16
CA LYS A 39 -18.47 -1.36 12.67
C LYS A 39 -17.77 -0.07 12.21
N PRO A 40 -18.15 0.52 11.05
CA PRO A 40 -19.05 -0.06 10.03
C PRO A 40 -18.50 -1.37 9.48
N VAL A 41 -19.39 -2.25 9.01
CA VAL A 41 -19.00 -3.57 8.52
C VAL A 41 -18.16 -3.37 7.27
N LEU A 42 -16.94 -3.91 7.26
CA LEU A 42 -16.12 -3.90 6.07
C LEU A 42 -16.60 -5.02 5.15
N LYS A 43 -17.30 -4.67 4.07
CA LYS A 43 -17.82 -5.62 3.08
C LYS A 43 -16.71 -6.03 2.12
N ASN A 44 -15.96 -5.06 1.61
CA ASN A 44 -14.94 -5.27 0.60
C ASN A 44 -13.63 -4.58 0.99
N LEU A 45 -12.51 -5.27 0.77
CA LEU A 45 -11.16 -4.76 0.93
C LEU A 45 -10.41 -4.95 -0.39
N VAL A 46 -9.98 -3.85 -0.99
CA VAL A 46 -9.23 -3.86 -2.26
C VAL A 46 -7.79 -3.46 -1.96
N TYR A 47 -6.84 -4.30 -2.36
CA TYR A 47 -5.41 -4.02 -2.28
C TYR A 47 -4.86 -3.64 -3.64
N LEU A 48 -4.20 -2.50 -3.68
CA LEU A 48 -3.34 -2.09 -4.79
C LEU A 48 -1.91 -2.19 -4.26
N ALA A 49 -1.18 -3.26 -4.61
CA ALA A 49 0.18 -3.54 -4.14
C ALA A 49 0.37 -3.35 -2.62
N ALA A 50 -0.50 -3.97 -1.80
CA ALA A 50 -0.44 -3.82 -0.35
C ALA A 50 0.30 -4.99 0.32
N PRO A 51 1.50 -4.77 0.90
CA PRO A 51 2.22 -5.85 1.56
C PRO A 51 1.59 -6.20 2.91
N ILE A 52 1.43 -7.49 3.18
CA ILE A 52 1.01 -8.01 4.49
C ILE A 52 2.02 -9.00 5.06
N ASP A 53 2.74 -9.75 4.23
CA ASP A 53 3.86 -10.59 4.65
C ASP A 53 5.19 -9.90 4.32
N PHE A 54 6.03 -9.74 5.35
CA PHE A 54 7.35 -9.10 5.28
C PHE A 54 8.48 -10.11 5.52
N THR A 55 8.23 -11.41 5.36
CA THR A 55 9.27 -12.46 5.46
C THR A 55 10.38 -12.23 4.44
N ASN A 56 10.03 -11.75 3.24
CA ASN A 56 10.97 -11.33 2.22
C ASN A 56 10.45 -10.06 1.56
N ALA A 57 11.16 -8.94 1.76
CA ALA A 57 10.86 -7.65 1.15
C ALA A 57 11.98 -7.21 0.17
N GLY A 58 12.73 -8.17 -0.39
CA GLY A 58 13.82 -7.90 -1.33
C GLY A 58 14.94 -7.06 -0.71
N ILE A 59 15.36 -6.02 -1.44
CA ILE A 59 16.47 -5.15 -1.03
C ILE A 59 16.18 -4.43 0.29
N TYR A 60 14.92 -4.08 0.58
CA TYR A 60 14.55 -3.52 1.87
C TYR A 60 14.91 -4.46 3.01
N ASP A 61 14.71 -5.76 2.85
CA ASP A 61 15.03 -6.73 3.89
C ASP A 61 16.53 -6.73 4.21
N VAL A 62 17.36 -6.68 3.17
CA VAL A 62 18.83 -6.60 3.30
C VAL A 62 19.26 -5.36 4.09
N TRP A 63 18.72 -4.18 3.77
CA TRP A 63 19.11 -2.94 4.43
C TRP A 63 18.56 -2.83 5.86
N LEU A 64 17.29 -3.15 6.05
CA LEU A 64 16.59 -2.95 7.32
C LEU A 64 16.92 -4.01 8.36
N ARG A 65 17.47 -5.17 7.94
CA ARG A 65 18.02 -6.21 8.81
C ARG A 65 19.55 -6.22 8.86
N ALA A 66 20.22 -5.27 8.19
CA ALA A 66 21.67 -5.20 8.21
C ALA A 66 22.19 -5.04 9.64
N GLN A 67 23.33 -5.65 9.94
CA GLN A 67 23.98 -5.51 11.24
C GLN A 67 24.28 -4.02 11.50
N GLY A 68 23.79 -3.51 12.62
CA GLY A 68 23.95 -2.10 13.00
C GLY A 68 22.81 -1.17 12.54
N TYR A 69 21.87 -1.66 11.73
CA TYR A 69 20.64 -0.92 11.44
C TYR A 69 19.71 -0.95 12.66
N ASP A 70 19.54 0.20 13.30
CA ASP A 70 18.73 0.35 14.50
C ASP A 70 17.65 1.45 14.31
N PRO A 71 16.38 1.06 14.16
CA PRO A 71 15.30 2.03 13.98
C PRO A 71 14.99 2.84 15.26
N ASP A 72 15.38 2.39 16.46
CA ASP A 72 15.27 3.20 17.69
C ASP A 72 16.18 4.42 17.59
N ARG A 73 17.47 4.19 17.32
CA ARG A 73 18.48 5.25 17.25
C ARG A 73 18.16 6.28 16.18
N ILE A 74 17.67 5.84 15.01
CA ILE A 74 17.26 6.77 13.94
C ILE A 74 16.07 7.61 14.40
N ALA A 75 15.05 6.98 14.98
CA ALA A 75 13.86 7.68 15.45
C ALA A 75 14.14 8.61 16.64
N ASP A 76 15.02 8.23 17.58
CA ASP A 76 15.41 9.09 18.72
C ASP A 76 16.26 10.27 18.27
N ALA A 77 17.13 10.09 17.27
CA ALA A 77 17.99 11.17 16.78
C ALA A 77 17.22 12.18 15.92
N MET A 78 16.27 11.72 15.11
CA MET A 78 15.57 12.58 14.15
C MET A 78 14.22 13.09 14.67
N GLU A 79 13.54 12.33 15.54
CA GLU A 79 12.15 12.48 16.03
C GLU A 79 11.07 12.47 14.93
N LEU A 80 11.31 13.21 13.86
CA LEU A 80 10.53 13.31 12.65
C LEU A 80 11.46 12.97 11.47
N ILE A 81 11.28 11.78 10.90
CA ILE A 81 12.13 11.26 9.83
C ILE A 81 11.98 12.17 8.59
N PRO A 82 13.08 12.77 8.09
CA PRO A 82 13.02 13.64 6.93
C PRO A 82 12.51 12.90 5.69
N LYS A 83 11.63 13.53 4.93
CA LYS A 83 11.09 12.94 3.69
C LYS A 83 12.17 12.49 2.70
N GLY A 84 13.29 13.23 2.64
CA GLY A 84 14.41 12.91 1.76
C GLY A 84 15.13 11.62 2.14
N PHE A 85 15.13 11.24 3.41
CA PHE A 85 15.72 9.99 3.87
C PHE A 85 14.95 8.78 3.34
N ILE A 86 13.61 8.82 3.43
CA ILE A 86 12.73 7.75 2.93
C ILE A 86 12.70 7.74 1.39
N ASP A 87 12.61 8.90 0.76
CA ASP A 87 12.64 9.03 -0.71
C ASP A 87 13.94 8.46 -1.29
N TRP A 88 15.08 8.77 -0.68
CA TRP A 88 16.36 8.23 -1.08
C TRP A 88 16.37 6.70 -1.01
N GLY A 89 15.97 6.11 0.12
CA GLY A 89 15.89 4.66 0.29
C GLY A 89 15.01 3.99 -0.76
N THR A 90 13.82 4.55 -1.02
CA THR A 90 12.87 4.01 -2.01
C THR A 90 13.43 4.09 -3.43
N ARG A 91 14.04 5.23 -3.81
CA ARG A 91 14.63 5.42 -5.14
C ARG A 91 15.80 4.46 -5.40
N MET A 92 16.56 4.13 -4.35
CA MET A 92 17.71 3.24 -4.43
C MET A 92 17.35 1.77 -4.70
N LEU A 93 16.08 1.37 -4.60
CA LEU A 93 15.64 0.03 -5.01
C LEU A 93 15.76 -0.19 -6.53
N ASN A 94 15.66 0.89 -7.31
CA ASN A 94 15.86 0.88 -8.76
C ASN A 94 16.50 2.19 -9.23
N PRO A 95 17.79 2.41 -8.91
CA PRO A 95 18.43 3.72 -9.06
C PRO A 95 18.51 4.15 -10.52
N MET A 96 18.76 3.20 -11.44
CA MET A 96 18.81 3.49 -12.86
C MET A 96 17.46 3.99 -13.39
N ALA A 97 16.35 3.33 -13.05
CA ALA A 97 15.04 3.78 -13.51
C ALA A 97 14.60 5.09 -12.86
N ASN A 98 14.92 5.28 -11.56
CA ASN A 98 14.43 6.38 -10.74
C ASN A 98 15.25 7.68 -10.89
N TYR A 99 16.56 7.59 -11.15
CA TYR A 99 17.42 8.77 -11.34
C TYR A 99 17.78 9.06 -12.78
N VAL A 100 17.94 8.05 -13.63
CA VAL A 100 18.34 8.25 -15.04
C VAL A 100 17.14 8.09 -15.96
N GLY A 101 16.48 6.93 -15.89
CA GLY A 101 15.40 6.55 -16.81
C GLY A 101 14.21 7.51 -16.81
N THR A 102 13.89 8.13 -15.68
CA THR A 102 12.83 9.15 -15.63
C THR A 102 13.15 10.37 -16.49
N TYR A 103 14.40 10.83 -16.50
CA TYR A 103 14.82 11.97 -17.31
C TYR A 103 15.05 11.59 -18.76
N THR A 104 15.54 10.37 -19.03
CA THR A 104 15.60 9.85 -20.41
C THR A 104 14.20 9.81 -21.05
N ARG A 105 13.17 9.41 -20.31
CA ARG A 105 11.77 9.46 -20.79
C ARG A 105 11.28 10.88 -21.04
N LEU A 106 11.71 11.84 -20.22
CA LEU A 106 11.39 13.25 -20.44
C LEU A 106 12.04 13.77 -21.73
N TRP A 107 13.35 13.54 -21.91
CA TRP A 107 14.07 13.97 -23.11
C TRP A 107 13.46 13.38 -24.36
N LYS A 108 13.17 12.08 -24.36
CA LYS A 108 12.48 11.42 -25.48
C LYS A 108 11.12 12.05 -25.78
N ALA A 109 10.32 12.36 -24.75
CA ALA A 109 9.03 13.01 -24.96
C ALA A 109 9.17 14.41 -25.58
N ILE A 110 10.20 15.18 -25.19
CA ILE A 110 10.50 16.49 -25.78
C ILE A 110 10.94 16.35 -27.24
N GLU A 111 11.84 15.41 -27.54
CA GLU A 111 12.32 15.15 -28.91
C GLU A 111 11.20 14.70 -29.85
N GLU A 112 10.25 13.91 -29.35
CA GLU A 112 9.10 13.42 -30.11
C GLU A 112 7.90 14.40 -30.13
N ASP A 113 8.07 15.63 -29.64
CA ASP A 113 7.01 16.66 -29.48
C ASP A 113 5.75 16.15 -28.75
N LYS A 114 5.95 15.24 -27.79
CA LYS A 114 4.90 14.67 -26.94
C LYS A 114 4.68 15.52 -25.70
N SER A 115 3.43 15.53 -25.23
CA SER A 115 3.08 16.23 -24.00
C SER A 115 3.87 15.73 -22.80
N VAL A 116 4.60 16.63 -22.15
CA VAL A 116 5.33 16.38 -20.88
C VAL A 116 4.46 16.59 -19.64
N TYR A 117 3.17 16.89 -19.81
CA TYR A 117 2.27 17.21 -18.70
C TYR A 117 2.20 16.08 -17.67
N PHE A 118 1.93 14.85 -18.12
CA PHE A 118 1.86 13.69 -17.22
C PHE A 118 3.19 13.41 -16.52
N TRP A 119 4.32 13.61 -17.19
CA TRP A 119 5.63 13.51 -16.55
C TRP A 119 5.77 14.54 -15.43
N LYS A 120 5.38 15.81 -15.65
CA LYS A 120 5.43 16.87 -14.62
C LYS A 120 4.56 16.54 -13.42
N VAL A 121 3.34 16.05 -13.65
CA VAL A 121 2.41 15.66 -12.57
C VAL A 121 2.98 14.51 -11.73
N LEU A 122 3.45 13.44 -12.38
CA LEU A 122 4.04 12.29 -11.69
C LEU A 122 5.33 12.64 -10.97
N ASN A 123 6.20 13.45 -11.58
CA ASN A 123 7.43 13.91 -10.95
C ASN A 123 7.16 14.84 -9.76
N LYS A 124 6.12 15.69 -9.83
CA LYS A 124 5.66 16.47 -8.67
C LYS A 124 5.17 15.55 -7.57
N TRP A 125 4.26 14.63 -7.87
CA TRP A 125 3.73 13.66 -6.89
C TRP A 125 4.86 12.88 -6.20
N ALA A 126 5.82 12.37 -6.95
CA ALA A 126 6.95 11.59 -6.41
C ALA A 126 7.93 12.42 -5.55
N LYS A 127 7.96 13.75 -5.70
CA LYS A 127 8.85 14.65 -4.94
C LYS A 127 8.14 15.36 -3.78
N ASP A 128 6.82 15.41 -3.79
CA ASP A 128 6.00 16.12 -2.80
C ASP A 128 5.68 15.26 -1.56
N ASN A 129 6.71 14.59 -1.06
CA ASN A 129 6.61 13.76 0.14
C ASN A 129 6.50 14.63 1.41
N ILE A 130 6.07 14.01 2.50
CA ILE A 130 6.02 14.61 3.84
C ILE A 130 6.97 13.86 4.78
N ASN A 131 7.37 14.53 5.87
CA ASN A 131 8.17 13.85 6.90
C ASN A 131 7.33 12.78 7.61
N PHE A 132 8.00 11.74 8.11
CA PHE A 132 7.34 10.60 8.74
C PHE A 132 7.59 10.59 10.25
N PRO A 133 6.56 10.46 11.10
CA PRO A 133 6.75 10.44 12.55
C PRO A 133 7.73 9.34 12.99
N GLY A 134 8.75 9.68 13.78
CA GLY A 134 9.83 8.77 14.16
C GLY A 134 9.34 7.53 14.92
N ALA A 135 8.37 7.70 15.84
CA ALA A 135 7.76 6.56 16.52
C ALA A 135 7.04 5.61 15.54
N ALA A 136 6.32 6.15 14.56
CA ALA A 136 5.67 5.33 13.54
C ALA A 136 6.71 4.63 12.64
N TYR A 137 7.81 5.30 12.31
CA TYR A 137 8.91 4.71 11.54
C TYR A 137 9.52 3.54 12.29
N ARG A 138 9.84 3.76 13.57
CA ARG A 138 10.38 2.74 14.46
C ARG A 138 9.51 1.50 14.48
N ASP A 139 8.22 1.68 14.77
CA ASP A 139 7.25 0.58 14.84
C ASP A 139 7.12 -0.09 13.47
N TRP A 140 7.08 0.67 12.38
CA TRP A 140 6.98 0.12 11.03
C TRP A 140 8.16 -0.80 10.67
N ILE A 141 9.39 -0.33 10.90
CA ILE A 141 10.58 -1.13 10.58
C ILE A 141 10.71 -2.32 11.52
N ARG A 142 10.56 -2.12 12.83
CA ARG A 142 10.69 -3.18 13.84
C ARG A 142 9.63 -4.25 13.67
N ASP A 143 8.37 -3.84 13.57
CA ASP A 143 7.27 -4.79 13.67
C ASP A 143 6.98 -5.46 12.34
N PHE A 144 7.15 -4.77 11.21
CA PHE A 144 6.86 -5.34 9.89
C PHE A 144 8.12 -5.90 9.26
N TYR A 145 9.10 -5.05 8.90
CA TYR A 145 10.28 -5.52 8.17
C TYR A 145 11.17 -6.47 8.99
N GLN A 146 11.45 -6.19 10.26
CA GLN A 146 12.33 -7.03 11.08
C GLN A 146 11.57 -8.18 11.74
N GLY A 147 10.41 -7.88 12.33
CA GLY A 147 9.63 -8.84 13.13
C GLY A 147 8.62 -9.67 12.35
N ASN A 148 8.15 -9.19 11.19
CA ASN A 148 7.01 -9.72 10.44
C ASN A 148 5.80 -10.06 11.34
N LYS A 149 5.48 -9.15 12.26
CA LYS A 149 4.51 -9.35 13.34
C LYS A 149 3.07 -9.40 12.84
N LEU A 150 2.76 -8.83 11.67
CA LEU A 150 1.39 -8.76 11.16
C LEU A 150 0.82 -10.16 10.89
N VAL A 151 1.48 -10.95 10.04
CA VAL A 151 1.05 -12.33 9.73
C VAL A 151 1.18 -13.29 10.92
N LYS A 152 2.03 -12.94 11.90
CA LYS A 152 2.17 -13.66 13.17
C LYS A 152 1.10 -13.30 14.20
N ASN A 153 0.15 -12.41 13.89
CA ASN A 153 -0.86 -11.88 14.83
C ASN A 153 -0.24 -11.27 16.11
N GLN A 154 0.94 -10.66 16.01
CA GLN A 154 1.69 -10.09 17.13
C GLN A 154 1.56 -8.56 17.23
N ILE A 155 0.94 -7.92 16.25
CA ILE A 155 0.64 -6.48 16.31
C ILE A 155 -0.45 -6.23 17.36
N VAL A 156 -0.20 -5.26 18.25
CA VAL A 156 -1.18 -4.77 19.23
C VAL A 156 -1.36 -3.27 19.02
N LEU A 157 -2.58 -2.85 18.69
CA LEU A 157 -2.94 -1.44 18.53
C LEU A 157 -4.06 -1.08 19.48
N ARG A 158 -3.87 -0.02 20.27
CA ARG A 158 -4.87 0.46 21.25
C ARG A 158 -5.34 -0.64 22.20
N GLY A 159 -4.41 -1.47 22.67
CA GLY A 159 -4.68 -2.59 23.57
C GLY A 159 -5.38 -3.80 22.94
N LYS A 160 -5.61 -3.80 21.62
CA LYS A 160 -6.26 -4.90 20.91
C LYS A 160 -5.28 -5.56 19.95
N ARG A 161 -5.26 -6.90 19.97
CA ARG A 161 -4.45 -7.70 19.04
C ARG A 161 -5.09 -7.70 17.65
N VAL A 162 -4.28 -7.44 16.64
CA VAL A 162 -4.65 -7.61 15.23
C VAL A 162 -4.62 -9.10 14.91
N GLN A 163 -5.77 -9.68 14.60
CA GLN A 163 -5.92 -11.08 14.20
C GLN A 163 -6.49 -11.13 12.78
N LEU A 164 -5.68 -11.56 11.81
CA LEU A 164 -6.06 -11.53 10.39
C LEU A 164 -7.24 -12.45 10.08
N GLN A 165 -7.40 -13.52 10.85
CA GLN A 165 -8.50 -14.49 10.72
C GLN A 165 -9.86 -13.89 11.10
N ARG A 166 -9.90 -12.74 11.79
CA ARG A 166 -11.16 -12.04 12.10
C ARG A 166 -11.73 -11.27 10.91
N ILE A 167 -10.92 -11.03 9.88
CA ILE A 167 -11.32 -10.24 8.71
C ILE A 167 -12.23 -11.09 7.84
N LYS A 168 -13.51 -10.70 7.73
CA LYS A 168 -14.54 -11.41 6.94
C LYS A 168 -14.82 -10.76 5.58
N ALA A 169 -14.21 -9.61 5.29
CA ALA A 169 -14.42 -8.87 4.05
C ALA A 169 -14.02 -9.69 2.81
N ASN A 170 -14.73 -9.46 1.71
CA ASN A 170 -14.30 -9.91 0.39
C ASN A 170 -12.99 -9.20 0.04
N LEU A 171 -12.05 -9.92 -0.58
CA LEU A 171 -10.73 -9.39 -0.89
C LEU A 171 -10.52 -9.37 -2.40
N LEU A 172 -10.12 -8.21 -2.93
CA LEU A 172 -9.53 -8.09 -4.25
C LEU A 172 -8.07 -7.66 -4.10
N ALA A 173 -7.13 -8.53 -4.45
CA ALA A 173 -5.70 -8.28 -4.37
C ALA A 173 -5.11 -8.08 -5.77
N LEU A 174 -4.71 -6.84 -6.07
CA LEU A 174 -4.11 -6.48 -7.35
C LEU A 174 -2.62 -6.17 -7.15
N VAL A 175 -1.77 -6.77 -7.98
CA VAL A 175 -0.31 -6.62 -7.90
C VAL A 175 0.32 -6.26 -9.25
N GLY A 176 1.48 -5.61 -9.19
CA GLY A 176 2.34 -5.41 -10.35
C GLY A 176 3.41 -6.49 -10.41
N GLN A 177 3.51 -7.24 -11.51
CA GLN A 177 4.50 -8.31 -11.69
C GLN A 177 5.95 -7.81 -11.58
N ARG A 178 6.18 -6.52 -11.87
CA ARG A 178 7.50 -5.87 -11.84
C ARG A 178 7.64 -4.93 -10.64
N ASP A 179 6.78 -5.08 -9.64
CA ASP A 179 6.88 -4.33 -8.41
C ASP A 179 8.13 -4.75 -7.63
N HIS A 180 8.93 -3.77 -7.24
CA HIS A 180 10.16 -3.91 -6.47
C HIS A 180 10.09 -3.19 -5.12
N ILE A 181 8.95 -2.56 -4.81
CA ILE A 181 8.65 -1.87 -3.56
C ILE A 181 7.82 -2.80 -2.66
N ALA A 182 6.72 -3.33 -3.19
CA ALA A 182 5.86 -4.32 -2.55
C ALA A 182 5.81 -5.54 -3.48
N LEU A 183 6.66 -6.53 -3.22
CA LEU A 183 6.79 -7.69 -4.11
C LEU A 183 5.45 -8.45 -4.18
N PRO A 184 5.10 -9.05 -5.33
CA PRO A 184 3.80 -9.73 -5.53
C PRO A 184 3.41 -10.68 -4.39
N HIS A 185 4.35 -11.53 -3.96
CA HIS A 185 4.11 -12.51 -2.89
C HIS A 185 3.75 -11.87 -1.54
N GLN A 186 4.20 -10.63 -1.27
CA GLN A 186 3.87 -9.92 -0.03
C GLN A 186 2.38 -9.57 0.03
N THR A 187 1.77 -9.31 -1.12
CA THR A 187 0.33 -9.01 -1.27
C THR A 187 -0.48 -10.30 -1.48
N GLU A 188 0.05 -11.26 -2.22
CA GLU A 188 -0.56 -12.58 -2.43
C GLU A 188 -0.81 -13.32 -1.10
N ALA A 189 0.08 -13.17 -0.13
CA ALA A 189 -0.05 -13.76 1.21
C ALA A 189 -1.39 -13.42 1.90
N ALA A 190 -2.07 -12.33 1.51
CA ALA A 190 -3.41 -12.01 1.98
C ALA A 190 -4.41 -13.14 1.77
N LEU A 191 -4.30 -13.84 0.64
CA LEU A 191 -5.18 -14.93 0.24
C LEU A 191 -5.14 -16.07 1.26
N THR A 192 -3.99 -16.27 1.90
CA THR A 192 -3.80 -17.29 2.94
C THR A 192 -4.19 -16.78 4.32
N TYR A 193 -3.73 -15.58 4.70
CA TYR A 193 -3.82 -15.14 6.10
C TYR A 193 -5.16 -14.49 6.50
N LEU A 194 -5.88 -13.85 5.58
CA LEU A 194 -7.17 -13.20 5.89
C LEU A 194 -8.28 -14.24 6.03
N GLY A 195 -9.22 -14.02 6.96
CA GLY A 195 -10.31 -14.96 7.25
C GLY A 195 -11.42 -15.06 6.18
N GLY A 196 -11.55 -14.07 5.29
CA GLY A 196 -12.59 -14.02 4.27
C GLY A 196 -12.50 -15.17 3.27
N HIS A 197 -13.63 -15.55 2.68
CA HIS A 197 -13.72 -16.66 1.72
C HIS A 197 -13.72 -16.20 0.27
N ASP A 198 -14.36 -15.06 -0.04
CA ASP A 198 -14.35 -14.47 -1.37
C ASP A 198 -13.06 -13.68 -1.57
N LYS A 199 -12.17 -14.23 -2.40
CA LYS A 199 -10.82 -13.72 -2.62
C LYS A 199 -10.50 -13.81 -4.10
N THR A 200 -10.12 -12.67 -4.67
CA THR A 200 -9.68 -12.56 -6.06
C THR A 200 -8.27 -11.99 -6.09
N TYR A 201 -7.42 -12.56 -6.94
CA TYR A 201 -6.03 -12.12 -7.12
C TYR A 201 -5.76 -11.87 -8.59
N LEU A 202 -5.24 -10.68 -8.91
CA LEU A 202 -5.00 -10.22 -10.27
C LEU A 202 -3.60 -9.62 -10.39
N GLU A 203 -2.93 -9.93 -11.49
CA GLU A 203 -1.58 -9.43 -11.78
C GLU A 203 -1.55 -8.63 -13.07
N TYR A 204 -0.77 -7.55 -13.06
CA TYR A 204 -0.56 -6.72 -14.25
C TYR A 204 0.93 -6.59 -14.57
N PRO A 205 1.31 -6.44 -15.86
CA PRO A 205 2.71 -6.35 -16.29
C PRO A 205 3.34 -4.96 -16.02
N VAL A 206 3.13 -4.42 -14.82
CA VAL A 206 3.55 -3.09 -14.36
C VAL A 206 4.39 -3.18 -13.09
N GLY A 207 5.06 -2.08 -12.74
CA GLY A 207 5.66 -1.88 -11.41
C GLY A 207 4.67 -1.22 -10.43
N HIS A 208 5.15 -0.94 -9.21
CA HIS A 208 4.33 -0.44 -8.08
C HIS A 208 3.32 0.66 -8.43
N GLY A 209 3.79 1.71 -9.11
CA GLY A 209 2.96 2.85 -9.45
C GLY A 209 2.07 2.63 -10.68
N GLY A 210 2.43 1.68 -11.56
CA GLY A 210 1.66 1.41 -12.77
C GLY A 210 0.29 0.77 -12.52
N LEU A 211 0.02 0.33 -11.29
CA LEU A 211 -1.32 -0.07 -10.84
C LEU A 211 -2.27 1.13 -10.64
N VAL A 212 -1.74 2.33 -10.38
CA VAL A 212 -2.55 3.51 -10.02
C VAL A 212 -2.42 4.66 -11.02
N PHE A 213 -1.40 4.63 -11.88
CA PHE A 213 -1.23 5.60 -12.96
C PHE A 213 -0.78 4.94 -14.26
N GLY A 214 -1.05 5.61 -15.37
CA GLY A 214 -0.74 5.13 -16.72
C GLY A 214 -1.91 4.41 -17.38
N GLU A 215 -1.67 3.92 -18.60
CA GLU A 215 -2.71 3.33 -19.46
C GLU A 215 -3.26 2.04 -18.86
N ILE A 216 -2.40 1.15 -18.34
CA ILE A 216 -2.86 -0.10 -17.70
C ILE A 216 -3.74 0.19 -16.48
N ALA A 217 -3.40 1.20 -15.67
CA ALA A 217 -4.23 1.59 -14.54
C ALA A 217 -5.64 2.04 -15.01
N ARG A 218 -5.68 2.93 -16.01
CA ARG A 218 -6.91 3.51 -16.56
C ARG A 218 -7.79 2.49 -17.28
N ASP A 219 -7.18 1.66 -18.12
CA ASP A 219 -7.88 0.85 -19.11
C ASP A 219 -8.14 -0.59 -18.62
N GLN A 220 -7.45 -1.04 -17.56
CA GLN A 220 -7.57 -2.39 -17.03
C GLN A 220 -7.84 -2.40 -15.52
N VAL A 221 -6.93 -1.83 -14.71
CA VAL A 221 -7.02 -1.94 -13.23
C VAL A 221 -8.29 -1.32 -12.67
N PHE A 222 -8.56 -0.04 -12.98
CA PHE A 222 -9.76 0.63 -12.45
C PHE A 222 -11.07 0.05 -13.01
N PRO A 223 -11.18 -0.30 -14.31
CA PRO A 223 -12.34 -1.04 -14.83
C PRO A 223 -12.57 -2.38 -14.12
N GLU A 224 -11.53 -3.16 -13.85
CA GLU A 224 -11.66 -4.44 -13.15
C GLU A 224 -12.07 -4.26 -11.68
N VAL A 225 -11.49 -3.27 -10.98
CA VAL A 225 -11.94 -2.89 -9.63
C VAL A 225 -13.41 -2.48 -9.63
N ALA A 226 -13.83 -1.67 -10.60
CA ALA A 226 -15.22 -1.22 -10.72
C ALA A 226 -16.17 -2.39 -10.99
N SER A 227 -15.84 -3.29 -11.92
CA SER A 227 -16.64 -4.48 -12.22
C SER A 227 -16.74 -5.41 -11.01
N TRP A 228 -15.62 -5.69 -10.36
CA TRP A 228 -15.58 -6.55 -9.18
C TRP A 228 -16.40 -5.99 -8.01
N LEU A 229 -16.37 -4.66 -7.83
CA LEU A 229 -17.18 -3.97 -6.82
C LEU A 229 -18.66 -3.93 -7.18
N ALA A 230 -19.02 -3.81 -8.46
CA ALA A 230 -20.40 -3.79 -8.91
C ALA A 230 -21.16 -5.08 -8.57
N GLU A 231 -20.47 -6.23 -8.58
CA GLU A 231 -21.03 -7.52 -8.15
C GLU A 231 -21.23 -7.63 -6.63
N ARG A 232 -20.56 -6.78 -5.85
CA ARG A 232 -20.43 -6.91 -4.37
C ARG A 232 -20.92 -5.69 -3.61
N SER A 233 -21.45 -4.69 -4.30
CA SER A 233 -21.91 -3.44 -3.72
C SER A 233 -23.32 -3.16 -4.22
N GLU A 234 -24.16 -2.65 -3.33
CA GLU A 234 -25.50 -2.21 -3.72
C GLU A 234 -25.39 -0.91 -4.52
N PRO A 235 -26.25 -0.70 -5.53
CA PRO A 235 -26.38 0.59 -6.18
C PRO A 235 -26.64 1.68 -5.14
N TRP A 236 -26.10 2.86 -5.37
CA TRP A 236 -26.45 4.01 -4.54
C TRP A 236 -27.88 4.43 -4.86
N GLU A 237 -28.76 4.37 -3.87
CA GLU A 237 -30.13 4.90 -3.95
C GLU A 237 -30.15 6.34 -3.41
N GLU A 238 -30.65 7.28 -4.22
CA GLU A 238 -30.76 8.72 -3.91
C GLU A 238 -31.71 9.04 -2.74
#